data_AF-A0A7X7CBP7-F1
#
_entry.id   AF-A0A7X7CBP7-F1
#
_cell.length_a   1.000
_cell.length_b   1.000
_cell.length_c   1.000
_cell.angle_alpha   90.00
_cell.angle_beta   90.00
_cell.angle_gamma   90.00
#
_symmetry.space_group_name_H-M   'P 1'
#
loop_
_entity.id
_entity.type
_entity.pdbx_description
1 polymer ?
#
loop_
_entity_poly.entity_id
_entity_poly.type
_entity_poly.pdbx_seq_one_letter_code
_entity_poly.pdbx_strand_id
1 'polypeptide(L)'
;MTVSVRAPGKVNLYLSVGRPRADGYHPLATVFQAVDLYDTVTVRPAEEFTLTMGGRGEGLPVDGTNLAIRAATLLSDYAGVDEGADIFIEKRIPVA
;
A
#
# COMPACT_ATOMS: atom_id res chain seq x y z
N MET A 1 -6.06 17.22 11.74
CA MET A 1 -4.58 17.11 11.67
C MET A 1 -4.25 16.25 10.45
N THR A 2 -3.17 16.54 9.73
CA THR A 2 -2.76 15.79 8.52
C THR A 2 -1.39 15.18 8.77
N VAL A 3 -1.18 13.92 8.36
CA VAL A 3 0.10 13.22 8.48
C VAL A 3 0.53 12.70 7.10
N SER A 4 1.81 12.87 6.77
CA SER A 4 2.38 12.36 5.52
C SER A 4 3.55 11.43 5.80
N VAL A 5 3.59 10.29 5.12
CA VAL A 5 4.64 9.26 5.24
C VAL A 5 5.14 8.88 3.85
N ARG A 6 6.45 8.62 3.74
CA ARG A 6 7.07 8.09 2.52
C ARG A 6 7.20 6.58 2.61
N ALA A 7 6.73 5.87 1.59
CA ALA A 7 6.85 4.41 1.47
C ALA A 7 7.80 4.06 0.30
N PRO A 8 8.95 3.41 0.56
CA PRO A 8 9.90 3.08 -0.50
C PRO A 8 9.42 1.93 -1.38
N GLY A 9 9.76 2.00 -2.66
CA GLY A 9 9.78 0.85 -3.54
C GLY A 9 10.94 -0.08 -3.19
N LYS A 10 10.84 -1.33 -3.63
CA LYS A 10 11.82 -2.38 -3.35
C LYS A 10 12.22 -3.13 -4.60
N VAL A 11 13.46 -3.58 -4.63
CA VAL A 11 13.96 -4.60 -5.56
C VAL A 11 14.32 -5.87 -4.81
N ASN A 12 14.30 -7.01 -5.51
CA ASN A 12 14.81 -8.28 -4.96
C ASN A 12 16.23 -8.47 -5.52
N LEU A 13 17.25 -8.29 -4.70
CA LEU A 13 18.65 -8.52 -5.11
C LEU A 13 18.96 -10.01 -5.29
N TYR A 14 18.18 -10.84 -4.59
CA TYR A 14 18.18 -12.29 -4.72
C TYR A 14 16.73 -12.78 -4.65
N LEU A 15 16.39 -13.77 -5.45
CA LEU A 15 15.10 -14.45 -5.39
C LEU A 15 15.29 -15.93 -5.73
N SER A 16 15.04 -16.79 -4.75
CA SER A 16 14.90 -18.23 -4.94
C SER A 16 13.46 -18.64 -4.68
N VAL A 17 12.93 -19.46 -5.59
CA VAL A 17 11.53 -19.88 -5.64
C VAL A 17 11.47 -21.39 -5.50
N GLY A 18 10.86 -21.88 -4.42
CA GLY A 18 10.65 -23.31 -4.22
C GLY A 18 9.46 -23.87 -5.00
N ARG A 19 9.14 -25.15 -4.78
CA ARG A 19 7.97 -25.80 -5.39
C ARG A 19 6.66 -25.21 -4.84
N PRO A 20 5.56 -25.19 -5.62
CA PRO A 20 4.27 -24.73 -5.13
C PRO A 20 3.81 -25.52 -3.89
N ARG A 21 3.20 -24.82 -2.96
CA ARG A 21 2.46 -25.37 -1.81
C ARG A 21 1.03 -25.73 -2.23
N ALA A 22 0.32 -26.42 -1.35
CA ALA A 22 -1.07 -26.81 -1.56
C ALA A 22 -2.04 -25.61 -1.69
N ASP A 23 -1.68 -24.44 -1.16
CA ASP A 23 -2.48 -23.22 -1.21
C ASP A 23 -2.20 -22.34 -2.44
N GLY A 24 -1.42 -22.84 -3.40
CA GLY A 24 -1.10 -22.12 -4.65
C GLY A 24 0.03 -21.10 -4.54
N TYR A 25 0.61 -20.88 -3.35
CA TYR A 25 1.78 -20.03 -3.17
C TYR A 25 3.09 -20.80 -3.26
N HIS A 26 4.18 -20.10 -3.57
CA HIS A 26 5.55 -20.65 -3.53
C HIS A 26 6.28 -20.17 -2.28
N PRO A 27 7.06 -21.03 -1.60
CA PRO A 27 8.01 -20.56 -0.60
C PRO A 27 9.13 -19.78 -1.29
N LEU A 28 9.46 -18.61 -0.75
CA LEU A 28 10.46 -17.71 -1.29
C LEU A 28 11.60 -17.51 -0.28
N ALA A 29 12.84 -17.50 -0.78
CA ALA A 29 13.99 -16.92 -0.10
C ALA A 29 14.48 -15.72 -0.90
N THR A 30 14.50 -14.54 -0.30
CA THR A 30 14.73 -13.28 -1.02
C THR A 30 15.53 -12.30 -0.18
N VAL A 31 16.34 -11.48 -0.83
CA VAL A 31 17.00 -10.31 -0.22
C VAL A 31 16.31 -9.07 -0.77
N PHE A 32 15.52 -8.41 0.07
CA PHE A 32 14.86 -7.16 -0.27
C PHE A 32 15.80 -5.97 -0.07
N GLN A 33 15.81 -5.07 -1.03
CA GLN A 33 16.48 -3.78 -0.92
C GLN A 33 15.48 -2.67 -1.22
N ALA A 34 15.22 -1.82 -0.23
CA ALA A 34 14.52 -0.56 -0.46
C ALA A 34 15.43 0.38 -1.27
N VAL A 35 14.86 1.12 -2.21
CA VAL A 35 15.59 2.06 -3.08
C VAL A 35 15.06 3.49 -2.91
N ASP A 36 15.80 4.48 -3.40
CA ASP A 36 15.44 5.90 -3.28
C ASP A 36 14.28 6.33 -4.22
N LEU A 37 13.24 5.51 -4.29
CA LEU A 37 12.02 5.74 -5.07
C LEU A 37 10.82 5.49 -4.17
N TYR A 38 9.95 6.49 -4.01
CA TYR A 38 8.91 6.47 -2.99
C TYR A 38 7.57 6.90 -3.53
N ASP A 39 6.52 6.29 -2.98
CA ASP A 39 5.20 6.89 -2.94
C ASP A 39 5.09 7.73 -1.66
N THR A 40 4.31 8.81 -1.70
CA THR A 40 3.98 9.59 -0.50
C THR A 40 2.51 9.41 -0.17
N VAL A 41 2.21 8.90 1.02
CA VAL A 41 0.86 8.70 1.52
C VAL A 41 0.54 9.80 2.52
N THR A 42 -0.52 10.55 2.27
CA THR A 42 -1.01 11.60 3.16
C THR A 42 -2.39 11.21 3.66
N VAL A 43 -2.60 11.26 4.98
CA VAL A 43 -3.84 10.86 5.64
C VAL A 43 -4.34 11.99 6.53
N ARG A 44 -5.65 12.23 6.49
CA ARG A 44 -6.36 13.14 7.40
C ARG A 44 -7.66 12.49 7.89
N PRO A 45 -8.13 12.81 9.11
CA PRO A 45 -9.44 12.36 9.58
C PRO A 45 -10.56 12.76 8.62
N ALA A 46 -11.51 11.85 8.45
CA ALA A 46 -12.73 12.05 7.66
C ALA A 46 -13.88 11.23 8.24
N GLU A 47 -15.09 11.42 7.74
CA GLU A 47 -16.25 10.62 8.15
C GLU A 47 -16.22 9.21 7.54
N GLU A 48 -15.70 9.07 6.33
CA GLU A 48 -15.61 7.81 5.58
C GLU A 48 -14.19 7.56 5.08
N PHE A 49 -13.89 6.30 4.71
CA PHE A 49 -12.63 5.98 4.02
C PHE A 49 -12.70 6.39 2.55
N THR A 50 -11.87 7.37 2.18
CA THR A 50 -11.71 7.78 0.78
C THR A 50 -10.26 7.63 0.35
N LEU A 51 -10.05 7.28 -0.92
CA LEU A 51 -8.74 7.24 -1.53
C LEU A 51 -8.74 8.08 -2.81
N THR A 52 -7.73 8.92 -2.95
CA THR A 52 -7.40 9.61 -4.18
C THR A 52 -5.93 9.40 -4.51
N MET A 53 -5.58 9.43 -5.80
CA MET A 53 -4.23 9.13 -6.27
C MET A 53 -3.80 10.15 -7.33
N GLY A 54 -2.55 10.58 -7.25
CA GLY A 54 -1.91 11.46 -8.22
C GLY A 54 -0.69 10.81 -8.87
N GLY A 55 -0.14 11.50 -9.89
CA GLY A 55 1.08 11.07 -10.56
C GLY A 55 0.88 9.76 -11.31
N ARG A 56 1.75 8.76 -11.06
CA ARG A 56 1.64 7.45 -11.72
C ARG A 56 0.45 6.61 -11.24
N GLY A 57 -0.33 7.12 -10.28
CA GLY A 57 -1.51 6.46 -9.73
C GLY A 57 -2.81 6.83 -10.42
N GLU A 58 -2.77 7.81 -11.32
CA GLU A 58 -3.96 8.28 -12.02
C GLU A 58 -4.60 7.13 -12.82
N GLY A 59 -5.91 6.94 -12.61
CA GLY A 59 -6.68 5.87 -13.26
C GLY A 59 -6.62 4.50 -12.56
N LEU A 60 -5.88 4.35 -11.46
CA LEU A 60 -5.93 3.12 -10.67
C LEU A 60 -7.22 3.02 -9.85
N PRO A 61 -7.69 1.79 -9.52
CA PRO A 61 -8.82 1.60 -8.63
C PRO A 61 -8.57 2.26 -7.28
N VAL A 62 -9.54 3.06 -6.83
CA VAL A 62 -9.53 3.75 -5.52
C VAL A 62 -10.65 3.25 -4.59
N ASP A 63 -11.29 2.14 -4.97
CA ASP A 63 -12.34 1.50 -4.18
C ASP A 63 -11.75 0.52 -3.12
N GLY A 64 -12.64 -0.23 -2.46
CA GLY A 64 -12.27 -1.21 -1.43
C GLY A 64 -11.38 -2.37 -1.90
N THR A 65 -11.11 -2.52 -3.20
CA THR A 65 -10.12 -3.49 -3.69
C THR A 65 -8.68 -2.99 -3.52
N ASN A 66 -8.48 -1.68 -3.40
CA ASN A 66 -7.16 -1.08 -3.21
C ASN A 66 -6.59 -1.44 -1.82
N LEU A 67 -5.33 -1.89 -1.80
CA LEU A 67 -4.66 -2.30 -0.56
C LEU A 67 -4.54 -1.16 0.47
N ALA A 68 -4.51 0.10 0.04
CA ALA A 68 -4.47 1.24 0.96
C ALA A 68 -5.79 1.39 1.73
N ILE A 69 -6.95 1.25 1.06
CA ILE A 69 -8.27 1.24 1.72
C ILE A 69 -8.36 0.05 2.65
N ARG A 70 -8.02 -1.15 2.18
CA ARG A 70 -8.07 -2.37 3.00
C ARG A 70 -7.18 -2.27 4.25
N ALA A 71 -5.98 -1.68 4.12
CA ALA A 71 -5.09 -1.46 5.25
C ALA A 71 -5.67 -0.46 6.26
N ALA A 72 -6.29 0.63 5.80
CA ALA A 72 -6.94 1.60 6.66
C ALA A 72 -8.12 0.99 7.43
N THR A 73 -9.00 0.25 6.74
CA THR A 73 -10.13 -0.45 7.37
C THR A 73 -9.63 -1.46 8.42
N LEU A 74 -8.67 -2.32 8.08
CA LEU A 74 -8.11 -3.31 9.01
C LEU A 74 -7.44 -2.64 10.23
N LEU A 75 -6.79 -1.49 10.04
CA LEU A 75 -6.18 -0.75 11.14
C LEU A 75 -7.26 -0.14 12.07
N SER A 76 -8.33 0.40 11.49
CA SER A 76 -9.48 0.92 12.24
C SER A 76 -10.11 -0.17 13.10
N ASP A 77 -10.42 -1.31 12.49
CA ASP A 77 -11.01 -2.48 13.16
C ASP A 77 -10.10 -2.97 14.29
N TYR A 78 -8.79 -3.05 14.04
CA TYR A 78 -7.82 -3.47 15.05
C TYR A 78 -7.71 -2.48 16.21
N ALA A 79 -7.79 -1.17 15.92
CA ALA A 79 -7.66 -0.12 16.91
C ALA A 79 -8.97 0.17 17.67
N GLY A 80 -10.12 -0.31 17.18
CA GLY A 80 -11.45 0.03 17.72
C GLY A 80 -11.81 1.49 17.50
N VAL A 81 -11.44 2.03 16.34
CA VAL A 81 -11.68 3.43 15.93
C VAL A 81 -12.76 3.42 14.86
N ASP A 82 -13.81 4.23 15.05
CA ASP A 82 -14.97 4.28 14.15
C ASP A 82 -14.85 5.41 13.10
N GLU A 83 -13.85 6.28 13.23
CA GLU A 83 -13.59 7.38 12.31
C GLU A 83 -12.97 6.90 10.99
N GLY A 84 -13.46 7.47 9.87
CA GLY A 84 -12.87 7.30 8.56
C GLY A 84 -11.57 8.08 8.35
N ALA A 85 -11.00 7.92 7.17
CA ALA A 85 -9.80 8.62 6.76
C ALA A 85 -9.81 8.97 5.29
N ASP A 86 -9.48 10.22 4.98
CA ASP A 86 -9.18 10.63 3.61
C ASP A 86 -7.69 10.42 3.33
N ILE A 87 -7.42 9.55 2.37
CA ILE A 87 -6.10 9.07 1.98
C ILE A 87 -5.78 9.63 0.59
N PHE A 88 -4.67 10.32 0.47
CA PHE A 88 -4.09 10.72 -0.81
C PHE A 88 -2.74 10.03 -1.01
N ILE A 89 -2.54 9.41 -2.18
CA ILE A 89 -1.25 8.81 -2.55
C ILE A 89 -0.68 9.53 -3.77
N GLU A 90 0.44 10.22 -3.57
CA GLU A 90 1.30 10.68 -4.66
C GLU A 90 2.19 9.52 -5.11
N LYS A 91 1.83 8.90 -6.24
CA LYS A 91 2.47 7.67 -6.74
C LYS A 91 3.62 8.00 -7.69
N ARG A 92 4.80 7.50 -7.36
CA ARG A 92 6.01 7.57 -8.22
C ARG A 92 6.64 6.21 -8.48
N ILE A 93 6.39 5.21 -7.64
CA ILE A 93 6.78 3.82 -7.92
C ILE A 93 6.01 3.35 -9.17
N PRO A 94 6.69 2.81 -10.19
CA PRO A 94 6.07 2.34 -11.43
C PRO A 94 4.92 1.37 -11.16
N VAL A 95 3.86 1.54 -11.94
CA VAL A 95 2.72 0.63 -11.96
C VAL A 95 3.01 -0.46 -12.99
N ALA A 96 2.52 -1.67 -12.73
CA ALA A 96 2.57 -2.81 -13.66
C ALA A 96 1.35 -2.86 -14.57
#